data_AF-A0A438HGI1-F1
#
_entry.id   AF-A0A438HGI1-F1
#
_cell.length_a   1.000
_cell.length_b   1.000
_cell.length_c   1.000
_cell.angle_alpha   90.00
_cell.angle_beta   90.00
_cell.angle_gamma   90.00
#
_symmetry.space_group_name_H-M   'P 1'
#
loop_
_entity.id
_entity.type
_entity.pdbx_description
1 polymer ?
#
loop_
_entity_poly.entity_id
_entity_poly.type
_entity_poly.pdbx_seq_one_letter_code
_entity_poly.pdbx_strand_id
1 'polypeptide(L)'
;MSGYTRCYSNIRKRLLAECYRRKCEKLCLQFQEVLLAGIDRLPPKKIYREFKKMLLALGRPKWEELDRDCLVIVLQKAGLKSLVSSAPYVCKTWHEASLDPKCWEDLAFPEHIDLMMERLAGISRTAFMRAIVDHSGGHATSIMLSNDFSIEALEYVGNQCPALKSLALHHPMAHQKAVVISNQISKWGNLETATLMRGCHMKKIVPQISLHCKNFTDLRAPQSYIGEDEASLIVTHLPKIKHLSLKGSTIDRETLVMIILGCKELASSDARDCTGFKADEAGILRLASHIPASKCEGSRDFKNYRHRLVNGVPQQELEEGHIDIEWDCLFHNFG
;
A
#
# COMPACT_ATOMS: atom_id res chain seq x y z
N MET A 1 -40.94 -19.42 20.01
CA MET A 1 -39.68 -19.71 20.72
C MET A 1 -38.44 -19.87 19.81
N SER A 2 -38.55 -19.96 18.48
CA SER A 2 -37.39 -20.18 17.58
C SER A 2 -36.57 -18.93 17.20
N GLY A 3 -37.13 -17.71 17.36
CA GLY A 3 -36.46 -16.45 16.99
C GLY A 3 -35.39 -15.97 17.99
N TYR A 4 -35.60 -16.21 19.29
CA TYR A 4 -34.70 -15.76 20.36
C TYR A 4 -33.38 -16.56 20.39
N THR A 5 -33.44 -17.87 20.14
CA THR A 5 -32.27 -18.76 20.11
C THR A 5 -31.33 -18.43 18.93
N ARG A 6 -31.90 -18.05 17.79
CA ARG A 6 -31.16 -17.66 16.58
C ARG A 6 -30.49 -16.28 16.73
N CYS A 7 -31.12 -15.36 17.44
CA CYS A 7 -30.55 -14.04 17.75
C CYS A 7 -29.37 -14.17 18.75
N TYR A 8 -29.55 -14.96 19.82
CA TYR A 8 -28.47 -15.25 20.79
C TYR A 8 -27.28 -15.98 20.16
N SER A 9 -27.52 -16.93 19.25
CA SER A 9 -26.42 -17.61 18.54
C SER A 9 -25.63 -16.67 17.65
N ASN A 10 -26.29 -15.68 17.02
CA ASN A 10 -25.65 -14.71 16.15
C ASN A 10 -24.84 -13.67 16.95
N ILE A 11 -25.37 -13.21 18.09
CA ILE A 11 -24.66 -12.32 19.00
C ILE A 11 -23.45 -13.02 19.61
N ARG A 12 -23.60 -14.27 20.07
CA ARG A 12 -22.49 -15.07 20.61
C ARG A 12 -21.40 -15.31 19.56
N LYS A 13 -21.77 -15.60 18.31
CA LYS A 13 -20.81 -15.73 17.19
C LYS A 13 -20.07 -14.41 16.91
N ARG A 14 -20.78 -13.28 16.92
CA ARG A 14 -20.15 -11.95 16.74
C ARG A 14 -19.21 -11.58 17.87
N LEU A 15 -19.61 -11.80 19.13
CA LEU A 15 -18.77 -11.53 20.30
C LEU A 15 -17.54 -12.45 20.34
N LEU A 16 -17.68 -13.72 19.96
CA LEU A 16 -16.55 -14.63 19.82
C LEU A 16 -15.62 -14.17 18.70
N ALA A 17 -16.15 -13.74 17.55
CA ALA A 17 -15.36 -13.21 16.43
C ALA A 17 -14.63 -11.90 16.79
N GLU A 18 -15.25 -11.00 17.53
CA GLU A 18 -14.62 -9.77 18.03
C GLU A 18 -13.55 -10.04 19.07
N CYS A 19 -13.82 -10.94 20.03
CA CYS A 19 -12.84 -11.35 21.02
C CYS A 19 -11.65 -12.05 20.36
N TYR A 20 -11.92 -12.86 19.34
CA TYR A 20 -10.91 -13.51 18.51
C TYR A 20 -10.07 -12.50 17.74
N ARG A 21 -10.71 -11.51 17.09
CA ARG A 21 -10.04 -10.42 16.37
C ARG A 21 -9.11 -9.60 17.28
N ARG A 22 -9.60 -9.18 18.45
CA ARG A 22 -8.79 -8.43 19.44
C ARG A 22 -7.58 -9.24 19.92
N LYS A 23 -7.74 -10.56 20.08
CA LYS A 23 -6.64 -11.45 20.45
C LYS A 23 -5.59 -11.52 19.34
N CYS A 24 -6.00 -11.66 18.08
CA CYS A 24 -5.10 -11.63 16.92
C CYS A 24 -4.37 -10.28 16.78
N GLU A 25 -5.05 -9.15 17.04
CA GLU A 25 -4.45 -7.82 17.00
C GLU A 25 -3.33 -7.64 18.02
N LYS A 26 -3.58 -8.03 19.28
CA LYS A 26 -2.55 -7.97 20.32
C LYS A 26 -1.34 -8.84 19.99
N LEU A 27 -1.57 -10.04 19.45
CA LEU A 27 -0.49 -10.95 19.02
C LEU A 27 0.29 -10.37 17.84
N CYS A 28 -0.39 -9.72 16.89
CA CYS A 28 0.24 -9.07 15.74
C CYS A 28 1.15 -7.92 16.17
N LEU A 29 0.67 -7.04 17.06
CA LEU A 29 1.47 -5.92 17.58
C LEU A 29 2.74 -6.41 18.29
N GLN A 30 2.62 -7.43 19.13
CA GLN A 30 3.76 -8.03 19.83
C GLN A 30 4.74 -8.71 18.87
N PHE A 31 4.22 -9.38 17.84
CA PHE A 31 5.06 -9.97 16.80
C PHE A 31 5.83 -8.89 16.02
N GLN A 32 5.15 -7.79 15.66
CA GLN A 32 5.78 -6.65 15.00
C GLN A 32 6.83 -5.97 15.89
N GLU A 33 6.57 -5.75 17.18
CA GLU A 33 7.54 -5.22 18.14
C GLU A 33 8.83 -6.06 18.20
N VAL A 34 8.70 -7.39 18.18
CA VAL A 34 9.85 -8.30 18.16
C VAL A 34 10.64 -8.19 16.85
N LEU A 35 9.95 -8.08 15.72
CA LEU A 35 10.61 -7.87 14.43
C LEU A 35 11.32 -6.51 14.37
N LEU A 36 10.69 -5.46 14.91
CA LEU A 36 11.28 -4.12 15.01
C LEU A 36 12.52 -4.09 15.91
N ALA A 37 12.64 -5.00 16.87
CA ALA A 37 13.86 -5.19 17.66
C ALA A 37 15.03 -5.83 16.87
N GLY A 38 14.88 -6.03 15.55
CA GLY A 38 15.91 -6.58 14.67
C GLY A 38 16.16 -8.07 14.88
N ILE A 39 15.22 -8.78 15.52
CA ILE A 39 15.34 -10.21 15.79
C ILE A 39 15.26 -11.02 14.49
N ASP A 40 14.57 -10.54 13.47
CA ASP A 40 14.53 -11.12 12.12
C ASP A 40 15.92 -11.27 11.46
N ARG A 41 16.87 -10.41 11.86
CA ARG A 41 18.28 -10.47 11.42
C ARG A 41 19.10 -11.55 12.14
N LEU A 42 18.55 -12.20 13.16
CA LEU A 42 19.25 -13.24 13.91
C LEU A 42 19.25 -14.59 13.17
N PRO A 43 20.24 -15.48 13.44
CA PRO A 43 20.19 -16.87 13.00
C PRO A 43 18.90 -17.58 13.44
N PRO A 44 18.37 -18.57 12.67
CA PRO A 44 17.06 -19.18 12.94
C PRO A 44 16.90 -19.71 14.38
N LYS A 45 17.95 -20.35 14.91
CA LYS A 45 17.97 -20.85 16.29
C LYS A 45 17.85 -19.75 17.35
N LYS A 46 18.37 -18.54 17.06
CA LYS A 46 18.27 -17.38 17.96
C LYS A 46 16.90 -16.71 17.82
N ILE A 47 16.34 -16.63 16.62
CA ILE A 47 14.95 -16.17 16.38
C ILE A 47 13.97 -16.95 17.26
N TYR A 48 13.99 -18.28 17.15
CA TYR A 48 13.14 -19.14 17.98
C TYR A 48 13.31 -18.88 19.48
N ARG A 49 14.56 -18.70 19.94
CA ARG A 49 14.87 -18.48 21.35
C ARG A 49 14.30 -17.14 21.87
N GLU A 50 14.41 -16.07 21.08
CA GLU A 50 13.86 -14.76 21.47
C GLU A 50 12.33 -14.76 21.45
N PHE A 51 11.72 -15.35 20.42
CA PHE A 51 10.26 -15.53 20.38
C PHE A 51 9.74 -16.36 21.56
N LYS A 52 10.48 -17.39 21.98
CA LYS A 52 10.15 -18.21 23.15
C LYS A 52 10.24 -17.44 24.47
N LYS A 53 11.21 -16.52 24.62
CA LYS A 53 11.30 -15.66 25.82
C LYS A 53 10.11 -14.71 25.93
N MET A 54 9.69 -14.11 24.81
CA MET A 54 8.52 -13.24 24.80
C MET A 54 7.25 -14.00 25.21
N LEU A 55 7.04 -15.19 24.66
CA LEU A 55 5.92 -16.05 25.02
C LEU A 55 5.82 -16.34 26.52
N LEU A 56 6.96 -16.65 27.14
CA LEU A 56 7.05 -16.88 28.58
C LEU A 56 6.68 -15.62 29.37
N ALA A 57 7.13 -14.44 28.92
CA ALA A 57 6.74 -13.15 29.52
C ALA A 57 5.23 -12.84 29.37
N LEU A 58 4.56 -13.43 28.38
CA LEU A 58 3.13 -13.26 28.11
C LEU A 58 2.23 -14.30 28.80
N GLY A 59 2.80 -15.21 29.60
CA GLY A 59 2.05 -16.30 30.22
C GLY A 59 1.43 -17.27 29.20
N ARG A 60 1.99 -17.33 27.99
CA ARG A 60 1.54 -18.18 26.88
C ARG A 60 2.68 -19.14 26.56
N PRO A 61 2.61 -20.42 26.98
CA PRO A 61 3.82 -21.25 27.01
C PRO A 61 4.33 -21.65 25.62
N LYS A 62 3.48 -21.67 24.57
CA LYS A 62 3.81 -22.21 23.24
C LYS A 62 3.01 -21.55 22.10
N TRP A 63 3.69 -21.20 21.01
CA TRP A 63 3.06 -20.68 19.78
C TRP A 63 2.29 -21.80 19.05
N GLU A 64 2.72 -23.04 19.24
CA GLU A 64 2.19 -24.26 18.64
C GLU A 64 0.75 -24.60 19.11
N GLU A 65 0.28 -23.96 20.18
CA GLU A 65 -1.06 -24.13 20.75
C GLU A 65 -2.08 -23.10 20.22
N LEU A 66 -1.64 -22.16 19.37
CA LEU A 66 -2.54 -21.23 18.69
C LEU A 66 -3.25 -21.92 17.53
N ASP A 67 -4.52 -21.59 17.35
CA ASP A 67 -5.32 -22.05 16.24
C ASP A 67 -4.70 -21.62 14.89
N ARG A 68 -4.76 -22.50 13.88
CA ARG A 68 -4.15 -22.24 12.56
C ARG A 68 -4.73 -20.96 11.93
N ASP A 69 -6.03 -20.72 12.07
CA ASP A 69 -6.67 -19.53 11.50
C ASP A 69 -6.19 -18.25 12.22
N CYS A 70 -5.87 -18.34 13.52
CA CYS A 70 -5.26 -17.21 14.26
C CYS A 70 -3.89 -16.88 13.66
N LEU A 71 -3.08 -17.90 13.39
CA LEU A 71 -1.74 -17.73 12.85
C LEU A 71 -1.78 -17.12 11.45
N VAL A 72 -2.68 -17.58 10.58
CA VAL A 72 -2.86 -16.99 9.24
C VAL A 72 -3.20 -15.51 9.34
N ILE A 73 -4.13 -15.11 10.22
CA ILE A 73 -4.49 -13.68 10.40
C ILE A 73 -3.30 -12.85 10.91
N VAL A 74 -2.52 -13.40 11.85
CA VAL A 74 -1.32 -12.71 12.35
C VAL A 74 -0.29 -12.55 11.23
N LEU A 75 -0.05 -13.61 10.46
CA LEU A 75 0.92 -13.62 9.36
C LEU A 75 0.51 -12.70 8.21
N GLN A 76 -0.78 -12.65 7.86
CA GLN A 76 -1.34 -11.67 6.93
C GLN A 76 -0.99 -10.23 7.32
N LYS A 77 -1.18 -9.88 8.60
CA LYS A 77 -0.91 -8.54 9.11
C LYS A 77 0.58 -8.25 9.31
N ALA A 78 1.39 -9.29 9.49
CA ALA A 78 2.84 -9.15 9.65
C ALA A 78 3.55 -8.79 8.35
N GLY A 79 2.92 -9.04 7.20
CA GLY A 79 3.38 -8.63 5.88
C GLY A 79 4.52 -9.47 5.29
N LEU A 80 4.87 -9.12 4.05
CA LEU A 80 5.75 -9.92 3.18
C LEU A 80 7.12 -10.22 3.80
N LYS A 81 7.78 -9.22 4.40
CA LYS A 81 9.10 -9.40 5.03
C LYS A 81 9.07 -10.51 6.09
N SER A 82 8.03 -10.51 6.93
CA SER A 82 7.86 -11.49 8.01
C SER A 82 7.63 -12.91 7.50
N LEU A 83 6.84 -13.04 6.43
CA LEU A 83 6.55 -14.33 5.78
C LEU A 83 7.81 -14.97 5.20
N VAL A 84 8.71 -14.15 4.65
CA VAL A 84 9.95 -14.63 4.03
C VAL A 84 11.05 -14.87 5.06
N SER A 85 11.28 -13.92 5.98
CA SER A 85 12.50 -13.90 6.79
C SER A 85 12.35 -14.56 8.16
N SER A 86 11.11 -14.73 8.65
CA SER A 86 10.84 -15.03 10.06
C SER A 86 9.90 -16.21 10.26
N ALA A 87 8.70 -16.19 9.69
CA ALA A 87 7.65 -17.17 9.98
C ALA A 87 8.08 -18.65 9.76
N PRO A 88 8.79 -19.01 8.67
CA PRO A 88 9.25 -20.38 8.46
C PRO A 88 10.26 -20.87 9.50
N TYR A 89 10.91 -19.94 10.21
CA TYR A 89 12.00 -20.21 11.15
C TYR A 89 11.57 -20.14 12.62
N VAL A 90 10.30 -19.82 12.91
CA VAL A 90 9.76 -19.84 14.28
C VAL A 90 9.52 -21.29 14.71
N CYS A 91 8.56 -21.98 14.11
CA CYS A 91 8.28 -23.39 14.43
C CYS A 91 7.53 -24.07 13.26
N LYS A 92 7.34 -25.39 13.34
CA LYS A 92 6.64 -26.16 12.31
C LYS A 92 5.23 -25.63 12.04
N THR A 93 4.45 -25.36 13.07
CA THR A 93 3.07 -24.87 12.94
C THR A 93 3.00 -23.51 12.24
N TRP A 94 3.97 -22.63 12.50
CA TRP A 94 4.07 -21.32 11.84
C TRP A 94 4.46 -21.45 10.37
N HIS A 95 5.42 -22.32 10.08
CA HIS A 95 5.79 -22.63 8.71
C HIS A 95 4.58 -23.17 7.93
N GLU A 96 3.86 -24.15 8.47
CA GLU A 96 2.65 -24.71 7.85
C GLU A 96 1.52 -23.67 7.68
N ALA A 97 1.37 -22.74 8.62
CA ALA A 97 0.42 -21.64 8.51
C ALA A 97 0.83 -20.62 7.43
N SER A 98 2.13 -20.32 7.29
CA SER A 98 2.63 -19.38 6.27
C SER A 98 2.43 -19.88 4.83
N LEU A 99 2.23 -21.18 4.63
CA LEU A 99 1.92 -21.75 3.31
C LEU A 99 0.47 -21.50 2.87
N ASP A 100 -0.39 -20.98 3.74
CA ASP A 100 -1.76 -20.65 3.38
C ASP A 100 -1.79 -19.46 2.40
N PRO A 101 -2.42 -19.56 1.21
CA PRO A 101 -2.45 -18.48 0.21
C PRO A 101 -2.98 -17.16 0.75
N LYS A 102 -3.84 -17.21 1.77
CA LYS A 102 -4.36 -16.02 2.45
C LYS A 102 -3.26 -15.13 3.02
N CYS A 103 -2.14 -15.71 3.47
CA CYS A 103 -0.99 -14.95 3.95
C CYS A 103 -0.38 -14.05 2.88
N TRP A 104 -0.60 -14.37 1.60
CA TRP A 104 0.06 -13.77 0.45
C TRP A 104 -0.89 -12.90 -0.39
N GLU A 105 -2.01 -12.46 0.20
CA GLU A 105 -2.97 -11.57 -0.47
C GLU A 105 -2.42 -10.15 -0.65
N ASP A 106 -1.48 -9.70 0.20
CA ASP A 106 -0.82 -8.40 0.13
C ASP A 106 0.69 -8.55 -0.08
N LEU A 107 1.15 -8.16 -1.26
CA LEU A 107 2.53 -8.33 -1.70
C LEU A 107 3.23 -6.97 -1.74
N ALA A 108 3.69 -6.51 -0.58
CA ALA A 108 4.36 -5.22 -0.46
C ALA A 108 5.88 -5.36 -0.67
N PHE A 109 6.39 -5.06 -1.88
CA PHE A 109 7.82 -5.06 -2.16
C PHE A 109 8.43 -3.66 -1.98
N PRO A 110 9.25 -3.44 -0.93
CA PRO A 110 9.89 -2.14 -0.71
C PRO A 110 11.03 -1.88 -1.70
N GLU A 111 11.56 -0.65 -1.67
CA GLU A 111 12.91 -0.39 -2.19
C GLU A 111 13.97 -1.13 -1.37
N HIS A 112 15.12 -1.34 -1.99
CA HIS A 112 16.24 -2.08 -1.40
C HIS A 112 15.80 -3.49 -0.99
N ILE A 113 15.12 -4.18 -1.91
CA ILE A 113 14.62 -5.55 -1.69
C ILE A 113 15.72 -6.52 -1.24
N ASP A 114 16.98 -6.21 -1.53
CA ASP A 114 18.15 -6.95 -1.10
C ASP A 114 18.22 -7.11 0.43
N LEU A 115 17.72 -6.13 1.21
CA LEU A 115 17.62 -6.22 2.67
C LEU A 115 16.64 -7.31 3.13
N MET A 116 15.58 -7.58 2.34
CA MET A 116 14.69 -8.71 2.59
C MET A 116 15.30 -10.04 2.11
N MET A 117 16.16 -9.96 1.09
CA MET A 117 16.78 -11.12 0.45
C MET A 117 18.14 -11.50 1.07
N GLU A 118 18.59 -10.87 2.17
CA GLU A 118 19.89 -11.14 2.79
C GLU A 118 20.13 -12.64 3.10
N ARG A 119 19.07 -13.35 3.47
CA ARG A 119 19.11 -14.80 3.78
C ARG A 119 18.97 -15.70 2.55
N LEU A 120 18.72 -15.10 1.40
CA LEU A 120 18.43 -15.73 0.11
C LEU A 120 19.58 -15.47 -0.88
N ALA A 121 20.82 -15.47 -0.38
CA ALA A 121 22.00 -15.25 -1.19
C ALA A 121 22.03 -16.18 -2.42
N GLY A 122 22.30 -15.60 -3.59
CA GLY A 122 22.32 -16.32 -4.87
C GLY A 122 20.96 -16.42 -5.57
N ILE A 123 19.86 -16.03 -4.94
CA ILE A 123 18.56 -15.91 -5.60
C ILE A 123 18.47 -14.54 -6.30
N SER A 124 18.12 -14.52 -7.58
CA SER A 124 17.90 -13.27 -8.30
C SER A 124 16.60 -12.59 -7.87
N ARG A 125 16.51 -11.27 -7.99
CA ARG A 125 15.27 -10.52 -7.69
C ARG A 125 14.07 -11.02 -8.50
N THR A 126 14.29 -11.41 -9.76
CA THR A 126 13.27 -12.06 -10.61
C THR A 126 12.81 -13.38 -9.99
N ALA A 127 13.73 -14.29 -9.67
CA ALA A 127 13.39 -15.59 -9.09
C ALA A 127 12.67 -15.45 -7.74
N PHE A 128 13.12 -14.49 -6.92
CA PHE A 128 12.48 -14.15 -5.66
C PHE A 128 11.03 -13.70 -5.89
N MET A 129 10.80 -12.70 -6.76
CA MET A 129 9.46 -12.22 -7.04
C MET A 129 8.53 -13.33 -7.56
N ARG A 130 9.03 -14.18 -8.47
CA ARG A 130 8.24 -15.30 -9.00
C ARG A 130 7.82 -16.26 -7.89
N ALA A 131 8.76 -16.64 -7.02
CA ALA A 131 8.45 -17.53 -5.90
C ALA A 131 7.37 -16.95 -4.96
N ILE A 132 7.42 -15.65 -4.65
CA ILE A 132 6.43 -14.98 -3.82
C ILE A 132 5.06 -14.94 -4.50
N VAL A 133 5.02 -14.61 -5.78
CA VAL A 133 3.78 -14.58 -6.57
C VAL A 133 3.19 -15.97 -6.70
N ASP A 134 4.00 -17.01 -6.93
CA ASP A 134 3.58 -18.41 -6.95
C ASP A 134 2.95 -18.83 -5.61
N HIS A 135 3.50 -18.39 -4.47
CA HIS A 135 2.93 -18.66 -3.14
C HIS A 135 1.53 -18.07 -2.95
N SER A 136 1.21 -16.96 -3.63
CA SER A 136 -0.15 -16.41 -3.61
C SER A 136 -1.18 -17.33 -4.27
N GLY A 137 -0.75 -18.25 -5.15
CA GLY A 137 -1.64 -19.14 -5.88
C GLY A 137 -2.73 -18.39 -6.65
N GLY A 138 -2.45 -17.17 -7.13
CA GLY A 138 -3.41 -16.30 -7.81
C GLY A 138 -4.36 -15.50 -6.90
N HIS A 139 -4.17 -15.55 -5.57
CA HIS A 139 -5.01 -14.84 -4.59
C HIS A 139 -4.45 -13.46 -4.21
N ALA A 140 -3.34 -13.01 -4.79
CA ALA A 140 -2.82 -11.67 -4.56
C ALA A 140 -3.88 -10.61 -4.93
N THR A 141 -4.28 -9.80 -3.94
CA THR A 141 -5.28 -8.73 -4.08
C THR A 141 -4.64 -7.34 -3.99
N SER A 142 -3.46 -7.22 -3.41
CA SER A 142 -2.70 -5.98 -3.29
C SER A 142 -1.24 -6.22 -3.67
N ILE A 143 -0.65 -5.29 -4.42
CA ILE A 143 0.76 -5.34 -4.75
C ILE A 143 1.38 -3.94 -4.73
N MET A 144 2.52 -3.84 -4.06
CA MET A 144 3.40 -2.68 -4.11
C MET A 144 4.64 -3.04 -4.90
N LEU A 145 4.94 -2.28 -5.96
CA LEU A 145 6.07 -2.52 -6.85
C LEU A 145 7.10 -1.41 -6.69
N SER A 146 8.37 -1.83 -6.64
CA SER A 146 9.53 -0.94 -6.62
C SER A 146 10.31 -0.99 -7.93
N ASN A 147 11.21 -0.03 -8.12
CA ASN A 147 12.05 0.04 -9.32
C ASN A 147 13.15 -1.04 -9.35
N ASP A 148 13.26 -1.89 -8.33
CA ASP A 148 14.30 -2.92 -8.21
C ASP A 148 14.08 -4.14 -9.12
N PHE A 149 12.86 -4.34 -9.63
CA PHE A 149 12.50 -5.52 -10.42
C PHE A 149 12.80 -5.37 -11.91
N SER A 150 13.13 -6.49 -12.56
CA SER A 150 13.32 -6.57 -14.00
C SER A 150 11.99 -6.45 -14.75
N ILE A 151 12.04 -6.14 -16.05
CA ILE A 151 10.85 -6.12 -16.92
C ILE A 151 10.17 -7.50 -16.92
N GLU A 152 10.96 -8.58 -17.03
CA GLU A 152 10.46 -9.96 -16.98
C GLU A 152 9.65 -10.25 -15.70
N ALA A 153 10.15 -9.80 -14.55
CA ALA A 153 9.47 -9.99 -13.27
C ALA A 153 8.12 -9.24 -13.23
N LEU A 154 8.08 -8.01 -13.75
CA LEU A 154 6.85 -7.20 -13.85
C LEU A 154 5.83 -7.81 -14.82
N GLU A 155 6.27 -8.34 -15.95
CA GLU A 155 5.40 -9.05 -16.90
C GLU A 155 4.81 -10.32 -16.26
N TYR A 156 5.62 -11.04 -15.50
CA TYR A 156 5.19 -12.23 -14.80
C TYR A 156 4.08 -11.93 -13.76
N VAL A 157 4.23 -10.87 -12.96
CA VAL A 157 3.17 -10.40 -12.04
C VAL A 157 1.86 -10.15 -12.78
N GLY A 158 1.91 -9.47 -13.93
CA GLY A 158 0.72 -9.18 -14.73
C GLY A 158 -0.05 -10.43 -15.12
N ASN A 159 0.64 -11.55 -15.35
CA ASN A 159 0.02 -12.82 -15.73
C ASN A 159 -0.50 -13.66 -14.55
N GLN A 160 0.07 -13.49 -13.35
CA GLN A 160 -0.18 -14.38 -12.22
C GLN A 160 -1.04 -13.76 -11.11
N CYS A 161 -1.38 -12.48 -11.19
CA CYS A 161 -2.20 -11.78 -10.20
C CYS A 161 -3.54 -11.27 -10.77
N PRO A 162 -4.44 -12.14 -11.27
CA PRO A 162 -5.71 -11.71 -11.86
C PRO A 162 -6.74 -11.19 -10.83
N ALA A 163 -6.55 -11.53 -9.54
CA ALA A 163 -7.42 -11.09 -8.45
C ALA A 163 -7.08 -9.69 -7.90
N LEU A 164 -6.13 -8.99 -8.53
CA LEU A 164 -5.60 -7.73 -8.02
C LEU A 164 -6.67 -6.64 -7.94
N LYS A 165 -6.73 -6.00 -6.77
CA LYS A 165 -7.62 -4.88 -6.40
C LYS A 165 -6.87 -3.60 -6.08
N SER A 166 -5.64 -3.70 -5.60
CA SER A 166 -4.79 -2.56 -5.27
C SER A 166 -3.43 -2.65 -5.94
N LEU A 167 -3.04 -1.56 -6.60
CA LEU A 167 -1.72 -1.38 -7.19
C LEU A 167 -1.06 -0.17 -6.57
N ALA A 168 0.18 -0.33 -6.09
CA ALA A 168 0.95 0.78 -5.56
C ALA A 168 2.34 0.84 -6.22
N LEU A 169 2.68 2.03 -6.72
CA LEU A 169 3.97 2.36 -7.31
C LEU A 169 4.58 3.46 -6.43
N HIS A 170 5.31 3.07 -5.40
CA HIS A 170 5.74 3.98 -4.32
C HIS A 170 6.93 4.88 -4.68
N HIS A 171 7.63 4.57 -5.77
CA HIS A 171 8.84 5.26 -6.16
C HIS A 171 8.82 5.56 -7.65
N PRO A 172 9.57 6.58 -8.11
CA PRO A 172 9.66 6.88 -9.53
C PRO A 172 10.25 5.68 -10.27
N MET A 173 9.36 4.91 -10.88
CA MET A 173 9.71 3.77 -11.70
C MET A 173 10.30 4.29 -13.02
N ALA A 174 11.30 3.58 -13.55
CA ALA A 174 11.84 3.91 -14.87
C ALA A 174 10.74 3.87 -15.95
N HIS A 175 10.77 4.80 -16.91
CA HIS A 175 9.72 4.95 -17.92
C HIS A 175 9.35 3.64 -18.64
N GLN A 176 10.35 2.84 -19.03
CA GLN A 176 10.13 1.56 -19.73
C GLN A 176 9.35 0.56 -18.87
N LYS A 177 9.60 0.53 -17.56
CA LYS A 177 8.87 -0.34 -16.63
C LYS A 177 7.43 0.15 -16.43
N ALA A 178 7.21 1.45 -16.45
CA ALA A 178 5.86 2.02 -16.43
C ALA A 178 5.03 1.62 -17.65
N VAL A 179 5.65 1.61 -18.82
CA VAL A 179 5.02 1.11 -20.05
C VAL A 179 4.63 -0.35 -19.89
N VAL A 180 5.53 -1.19 -19.37
CA VAL A 180 5.24 -2.61 -19.10
C VAL A 180 4.06 -2.76 -18.16
N ILE A 181 4.04 -2.07 -17.01
CA ILE A 181 2.92 -2.10 -16.06
C ILE A 181 1.63 -1.62 -16.72
N SER A 182 1.68 -0.54 -17.52
CA SER A 182 0.49 -0.02 -18.20
C SER A 182 -0.13 -1.05 -19.15
N ASN A 183 0.69 -1.86 -19.83
CA ASN A 183 0.22 -2.92 -20.71
C ASN A 183 -0.40 -4.10 -19.92
N GLN A 184 -0.02 -4.29 -18.66
CA GLN A 184 -0.58 -5.35 -17.81
C GLN A 184 -1.95 -4.97 -17.22
N ILE A 185 -2.34 -3.70 -17.16
CA ILE A 185 -3.59 -3.24 -16.50
C ILE A 185 -4.84 -3.95 -17.05
N SER A 186 -4.85 -4.28 -18.34
CA SER A 186 -5.92 -5.06 -18.97
C SER A 186 -6.19 -6.42 -18.31
N LYS A 187 -5.20 -6.99 -17.61
CA LYS A 187 -5.27 -8.26 -16.88
C LYS A 187 -5.79 -8.10 -15.45
N TRP A 188 -5.86 -6.86 -14.94
CA TRP A 188 -6.29 -6.52 -13.59
C TRP A 188 -7.69 -5.88 -13.59
N GLY A 189 -8.67 -6.56 -14.20
CA GLY A 189 -10.03 -6.03 -14.32
C GLY A 189 -10.76 -5.78 -13.00
N ASN A 190 -10.26 -6.35 -11.90
CA ASN A 190 -10.76 -6.17 -10.53
C ASN A 190 -10.13 -5.00 -9.78
N LEU A 191 -9.25 -4.21 -10.44
CA LEU A 191 -8.56 -3.11 -9.77
C LEU A 191 -9.56 -2.06 -9.29
N GLU A 192 -9.52 -1.79 -7.98
CA GLU A 192 -10.36 -0.83 -7.27
C GLU A 192 -9.55 0.43 -6.91
N THR A 193 -8.24 0.28 -6.65
CA THR A 193 -7.40 1.37 -6.13
C THR A 193 -6.01 1.41 -6.80
N ALA A 194 -5.47 2.61 -7.00
CA ALA A 194 -4.09 2.81 -7.44
C ALA A 194 -3.38 3.92 -6.67
N THR A 195 -2.13 3.68 -6.28
CA THR A 195 -1.22 4.69 -5.72
C THR A 195 -0.08 4.94 -6.70
N LEU A 196 0.01 6.15 -7.25
CA LEU A 196 0.98 6.59 -8.24
C LEU A 196 1.83 7.73 -7.65
N MET A 197 2.91 7.39 -6.96
CA MET A 197 3.77 8.41 -6.34
C MET A 197 4.57 9.17 -7.40
N ARG A 198 4.82 10.46 -7.12
CA ARG A 198 5.50 11.43 -8.00
C ARG A 198 4.86 11.67 -9.37
N GLY A 199 3.61 11.24 -9.60
CA GLY A 199 2.77 11.60 -10.76
C GLY A 199 3.25 11.15 -12.15
N CYS A 200 4.51 10.75 -12.33
CA CYS A 200 5.18 10.62 -13.63
C CYS A 200 4.61 9.57 -14.58
N HIS A 201 3.73 8.69 -14.10
CA HIS A 201 3.14 7.60 -14.88
C HIS A 201 1.64 7.73 -15.12
N MET A 202 0.98 8.80 -14.65
CA MET A 202 -0.46 9.01 -14.85
C MET A 202 -0.85 8.96 -16.34
N LYS A 203 -0.06 9.62 -17.19
CA LYS A 203 -0.25 9.67 -18.67
C LYS A 203 -0.38 8.28 -19.32
N LYS A 204 0.22 7.24 -18.75
CA LYS A 204 0.18 5.87 -19.28
C LYS A 204 -0.81 5.00 -18.53
N ILE A 205 -0.87 5.13 -17.22
CA ILE A 205 -1.63 4.23 -16.34
C ILE A 205 -3.11 4.60 -16.28
N VAL A 206 -3.44 5.88 -16.08
CA VAL A 206 -4.82 6.34 -15.87
C VAL A 206 -5.74 6.01 -17.04
N PRO A 207 -5.35 6.22 -18.32
CA PRO A 207 -6.19 5.83 -19.45
C PRO A 207 -6.49 4.32 -19.49
N GLN A 208 -5.48 3.49 -19.20
CA GLN A 208 -5.63 2.03 -19.18
C GLN A 208 -6.54 1.58 -18.03
N ILE A 209 -6.44 2.20 -16.86
CA ILE A 209 -7.36 1.96 -15.74
C ILE A 209 -8.79 2.27 -16.17
N SER A 210 -9.04 3.43 -16.78
CA SER A 210 -10.39 3.81 -17.22
C SER A 210 -10.99 2.83 -18.24
N LEU A 211 -10.14 2.24 -19.07
CA LEU A 211 -10.55 1.32 -20.13
C LEU A 211 -10.88 -0.08 -19.59
N HIS A 212 -10.12 -0.56 -18.60
CA HIS A 212 -10.13 -1.96 -18.20
C HIS A 212 -10.69 -2.23 -16.80
N CYS A 213 -10.64 -1.27 -15.88
CA CYS A 213 -10.92 -1.46 -14.45
C CYS A 213 -12.25 -0.79 -14.07
N LYS A 214 -13.37 -1.49 -14.30
CA LYS A 214 -14.74 -0.94 -14.11
C LYS A 214 -15.11 -0.63 -12.66
N ASN A 215 -14.42 -1.25 -11.71
CA ASN A 215 -14.65 -1.09 -10.28
C ASN A 215 -13.69 -0.07 -9.65
N PHE A 216 -12.91 0.65 -10.45
CA PHE A 216 -11.92 1.60 -9.95
C PHE A 216 -12.58 2.81 -9.30
N THR A 217 -12.24 3.07 -8.04
CA THR A 217 -12.86 4.14 -7.23
C THR A 217 -11.86 5.04 -6.53
N ASP A 218 -10.59 4.64 -6.39
CA ASP A 218 -9.63 5.31 -5.52
C ASP A 218 -8.28 5.56 -6.23
N LEU A 219 -7.92 6.83 -6.38
CA LEU A 219 -6.61 7.25 -6.88
C LEU A 219 -5.87 8.01 -5.79
N ARG A 220 -4.63 7.60 -5.52
CA ARG A 220 -3.72 8.30 -4.64
C ARG A 220 -2.49 8.70 -5.44
N ALA A 221 -2.12 9.96 -5.35
CA ALA A 221 -0.91 10.50 -5.93
C ALA A 221 -0.25 11.44 -4.92
N PRO A 222 0.23 10.88 -3.79
CA PRO A 222 0.88 11.69 -2.77
C PRO A 222 2.21 12.22 -3.32
N GLN A 223 2.65 13.37 -2.79
CA GLN A 223 3.96 13.97 -3.09
C GLN A 223 4.26 14.06 -4.59
N SER A 224 3.24 14.41 -5.38
CA SER A 224 3.32 14.46 -6.84
C SER A 224 3.21 15.89 -7.34
N TYR A 225 3.74 16.17 -8.53
CA TYR A 225 3.36 17.36 -9.28
C TYR A 225 2.08 17.04 -10.06
N ILE A 226 1.03 17.84 -9.85
CA ILE A 226 -0.25 17.72 -10.57
C ILE A 226 -0.45 19.04 -11.31
N GLY A 227 -0.08 19.05 -12.59
CA GLY A 227 -0.33 20.17 -13.49
C GLY A 227 -1.67 20.02 -14.21
N GLU A 228 -1.93 20.95 -15.12
CA GLU A 228 -3.14 20.96 -15.96
C GLU A 228 -3.30 19.66 -16.77
N ASP A 229 -2.21 19.13 -17.31
CA ASP A 229 -2.20 17.87 -18.06
C ASP A 229 -2.67 16.70 -17.19
N GLU A 230 -2.11 16.54 -15.99
CA GLU A 230 -2.46 15.46 -15.06
C GLU A 230 -3.90 15.60 -14.57
N ALA A 231 -4.34 16.82 -14.24
CA ALA A 231 -5.71 17.10 -13.84
C ALA A 231 -6.72 16.80 -14.96
N SER A 232 -6.42 17.23 -16.19
CA SER A 232 -7.24 16.95 -17.37
C SER A 232 -7.36 15.45 -17.62
N LEU A 233 -6.29 14.69 -17.45
CA LEU A 233 -6.32 13.22 -17.55
C LEU A 233 -7.22 12.60 -16.49
N ILE A 234 -7.12 13.04 -15.23
CA ILE A 234 -7.98 12.55 -14.14
C ILE A 234 -9.44 12.84 -14.46
N VAL A 235 -9.79 14.07 -14.83
CA VAL A 235 -11.17 14.47 -15.14
C VAL A 235 -11.72 13.72 -16.35
N THR A 236 -10.90 13.54 -17.39
CA THR A 236 -11.33 12.89 -18.64
C THR A 236 -11.53 11.39 -18.46
N HIS A 237 -10.60 10.72 -17.78
CA HIS A 237 -10.58 9.26 -17.70
C HIS A 237 -11.24 8.71 -16.43
N LEU A 238 -11.29 9.49 -15.34
CA LEU A 238 -11.83 9.07 -14.05
C LEU A 238 -12.93 10.03 -13.52
N PRO A 239 -13.91 10.48 -14.34
CA PRO A 239 -14.91 11.47 -13.92
C PRO A 239 -15.84 10.99 -12.78
N LYS A 240 -15.90 9.67 -12.56
CA LYS A 240 -16.73 9.02 -11.51
C LYS A 240 -15.93 8.52 -10.31
N ILE A 241 -14.69 8.97 -10.17
CA ILE A 241 -13.84 8.57 -9.06
C ILE A 241 -14.47 9.02 -7.72
N LYS A 242 -14.37 8.16 -6.71
CA LYS A 242 -14.97 8.42 -5.39
C LYS A 242 -13.96 9.00 -4.41
N HIS A 243 -12.72 8.55 -4.48
CA HIS A 243 -11.69 8.90 -3.52
C HIS A 243 -10.44 9.38 -4.24
N LEU A 244 -10.03 10.62 -3.98
CA LEU A 244 -8.80 11.19 -4.51
C LEU A 244 -7.92 11.68 -3.35
N SER A 245 -6.67 11.23 -3.30
CA SER A 245 -5.66 11.75 -2.38
C SER A 245 -4.47 12.32 -3.14
N LEU A 246 -4.21 13.60 -2.94
CA LEU A 246 -3.07 14.36 -3.45
C LEU A 246 -2.20 14.86 -2.30
N LYS A 247 -2.22 14.19 -1.15
CA LYS A 247 -1.54 14.65 0.07
C LYS A 247 -0.06 14.96 -0.19
N GLY A 248 0.38 16.15 0.21
CA GLY A 248 1.77 16.58 0.06
C GLY A 248 2.17 16.96 -1.37
N SER A 249 1.23 17.00 -2.31
CA SER A 249 1.49 17.29 -3.73
C SER A 249 1.63 18.79 -4.02
N THR A 250 2.29 19.10 -5.13
CA THR A 250 2.30 20.45 -5.71
C THR A 250 1.17 20.54 -6.73
N ILE A 251 0.22 21.44 -6.48
CA ILE A 251 -0.96 21.64 -7.32
C ILE A 251 -1.43 23.08 -7.13
N ASP A 252 -1.57 23.82 -8.24
CA ASP A 252 -2.14 25.16 -8.17
C ASP A 252 -3.66 25.11 -7.95
N ARG A 253 -4.19 26.24 -7.55
CA ARG A 253 -5.60 26.41 -7.22
C ARG A 253 -6.51 26.06 -8.40
N GLU A 254 -6.21 26.56 -9.59
CA GLU A 254 -7.02 26.41 -10.79
C GLU A 254 -7.11 24.93 -11.21
N THR A 255 -5.99 24.22 -11.12
CA THR A 255 -5.84 22.79 -11.38
C THR A 255 -6.62 21.96 -10.35
N LEU A 256 -6.55 22.31 -9.06
CA LEU A 256 -7.37 21.64 -8.03
C LEU A 256 -8.88 21.85 -8.29
N VAL A 257 -9.27 23.08 -8.64
CA VAL A 257 -10.66 23.41 -8.98
C VAL A 257 -11.13 22.63 -10.22
N MET A 258 -10.28 22.47 -11.23
CA MET A 258 -10.57 21.65 -12.41
C MET A 258 -10.95 20.22 -12.01
N ILE A 259 -10.17 19.59 -11.11
CA ILE A 259 -10.43 18.24 -10.65
C ILE A 259 -11.75 18.17 -9.85
N ILE A 260 -11.95 19.08 -8.89
CA ILE A 260 -13.15 19.12 -8.04
C ILE A 260 -14.41 19.27 -8.87
N LEU A 261 -14.39 20.13 -9.90
CA LEU A 261 -15.55 20.36 -10.77
C LEU A 261 -15.75 19.24 -11.79
N GLY A 262 -14.67 18.63 -12.26
CA GLY A 262 -14.69 17.56 -13.26
C GLY A 262 -15.12 16.20 -12.69
N CYS A 263 -14.71 15.88 -11.46
CA CYS A 263 -14.96 14.60 -10.81
C CYS A 263 -16.20 14.66 -9.91
N LYS A 264 -17.39 14.45 -10.50
CA LYS A 264 -18.69 14.77 -9.86
C LYS A 264 -19.15 13.79 -8.79
N GLU A 265 -18.55 12.61 -8.71
CA GLU A 265 -18.90 11.55 -7.75
C GLU A 265 -17.92 11.44 -6.58
N LEU A 266 -17.07 12.46 -6.39
CA LEU A 266 -16.11 12.50 -5.28
C LEU A 266 -16.84 12.44 -3.93
N ALA A 267 -16.60 11.35 -3.20
CA ALA A 267 -17.01 11.16 -1.81
C ALA A 267 -15.94 11.68 -0.84
N SER A 268 -14.65 11.63 -1.23
CA SER A 268 -13.58 12.23 -0.45
C SER A 268 -12.47 12.83 -1.33
N SER A 269 -11.93 13.96 -0.89
CA SER A 269 -10.72 14.56 -1.44
C SER A 269 -9.73 14.87 -0.31
N ASP A 270 -8.48 14.44 -0.47
CA ASP A 270 -7.41 14.73 0.49
C ASP A 270 -6.29 15.50 -0.21
N ALA A 271 -6.30 16.82 -0.05
CA ALA A 271 -5.28 17.75 -0.52
C ALA A 271 -4.58 18.42 0.68
N ARG A 272 -4.36 17.68 1.77
CA ARG A 272 -3.57 18.14 2.92
C ARG A 272 -2.10 18.31 2.56
N ASP A 273 -1.45 19.23 3.25
CA ASP A 273 0.00 19.50 3.14
C ASP A 273 0.46 19.82 1.70
N CYS A 274 -0.44 20.27 0.82
CA CYS A 274 -0.13 20.61 -0.57
C CYS A 274 0.53 21.99 -0.69
N THR A 275 1.24 22.18 -1.80
CA THR A 275 1.79 23.49 -2.19
C THR A 275 1.11 23.99 -3.46
N GLY A 276 0.60 25.22 -3.44
CA GLY A 276 0.03 25.93 -4.59
C GLY A 276 -1.34 26.59 -4.35
N PHE A 277 -1.93 26.39 -3.18
CA PHE A 277 -3.18 27.04 -2.77
C PHE A 277 -3.29 27.18 -1.24
N LYS A 278 -4.20 28.01 -0.74
CA LYS A 278 -4.46 28.15 0.70
C LYS A 278 -5.68 27.33 1.12
N ALA A 279 -5.57 26.60 2.23
CA ALA A 279 -6.61 25.71 2.73
C ALA A 279 -7.93 26.42 3.11
N ASP A 280 -7.84 27.64 3.62
CA ASP A 280 -8.96 28.46 4.11
C ASP A 280 -9.60 29.33 3.01
N GLU A 281 -9.24 29.10 1.75
CA GLU A 281 -9.75 29.91 0.66
C GLU A 281 -11.24 29.61 0.41
N ALA A 282 -12.10 30.60 0.72
CA ALA A 282 -13.56 30.48 0.63
C ALA A 282 -14.07 29.95 -0.72
N GLY A 283 -13.35 30.23 -1.82
CA GLY A 283 -13.67 29.71 -3.15
C GLY A 283 -13.57 28.18 -3.23
N ILE A 284 -12.47 27.59 -2.76
CA ILE A 284 -12.24 26.14 -2.80
C ILE A 284 -13.24 25.43 -1.88
N LEU A 285 -13.43 25.93 -0.65
CA LEU A 285 -14.38 25.36 0.30
C LEU A 285 -15.81 25.32 -0.23
N ARG A 286 -16.24 26.40 -0.90
CA ARG A 286 -17.57 26.45 -1.53
C ARG A 286 -17.68 25.43 -2.67
N LEU A 287 -16.65 25.32 -3.51
CA LEU A 287 -16.65 24.38 -4.64
C LEU A 287 -16.63 22.93 -4.17
N ALA A 288 -15.87 22.62 -3.12
CA ALA A 288 -15.77 21.28 -2.53
C ALA A 288 -16.94 20.92 -1.60
N SER A 289 -17.92 21.81 -1.39
CA SER A 289 -19.03 21.61 -0.44
C SER A 289 -19.90 20.38 -0.72
N HIS A 290 -19.89 19.89 -1.97
CA HIS A 290 -20.58 18.66 -2.36
C HIS A 290 -19.82 17.38 -2.01
N ILE A 291 -18.56 17.48 -1.59
CA ILE A 291 -17.69 16.36 -1.23
C ILE A 291 -17.78 16.16 0.30
N PRO A 292 -18.40 15.08 0.79
CA PRO A 292 -18.62 14.87 2.22
C PRO A 292 -17.35 14.87 3.08
N ALA A 293 -16.24 14.38 2.54
CA ALA A 293 -14.97 14.27 3.24
C ALA A 293 -13.84 14.97 2.46
N SER A 294 -13.86 16.30 2.41
CA SER A 294 -12.76 17.11 1.86
C SER A 294 -11.80 17.55 2.97
N LYS A 295 -10.50 17.39 2.73
CA LYS A 295 -9.42 17.76 3.65
C LYS A 295 -8.35 18.55 2.90
N CYS A 296 -7.99 19.71 3.43
CA CYS A 296 -6.98 20.61 2.83
C CYS A 296 -6.02 21.20 3.86
N GLU A 297 -6.08 20.75 5.11
CA GLU A 297 -5.29 21.31 6.21
C GLU A 297 -3.78 21.23 5.92
N GLY A 298 -3.04 22.26 6.33
CA GLY A 298 -1.58 22.33 6.14
C GLY A 298 -1.14 22.86 4.78
N SER A 299 -2.04 23.02 3.80
CA SER A 299 -1.72 23.48 2.44
C SER A 299 -1.40 24.97 2.35
N ARG A 300 -0.43 25.31 1.49
CA ARG A 300 0.19 26.65 1.43
C ARG A 300 0.35 27.15 -0.02
N ASP A 301 0.22 28.45 -0.21
CA ASP A 301 0.46 29.13 -1.50
C ASP A 301 1.97 29.16 -1.87
N PHE A 302 2.29 29.22 -3.18
CA PHE A 302 3.63 29.28 -3.76
C PHE A 302 4.49 30.44 -3.27
N LYS A 303 3.89 31.49 -2.70
CA LYS A 303 4.64 32.64 -2.14
C LYS A 303 5.66 32.22 -1.07
N ASN A 304 5.47 31.05 -0.45
CA ASN A 304 6.41 30.47 0.52
C ASN A 304 7.42 29.48 -0.10
N TYR A 305 7.39 29.25 -1.42
CA TYR A 305 8.18 28.23 -2.14
C TYR A 305 9.16 28.79 -3.18
N ARG A 306 9.25 30.12 -3.31
CA ARG A 306 10.02 30.85 -4.35
C ARG A 306 11.53 30.58 -4.40
N HIS A 307 12.09 29.75 -3.52
CA HIS A 307 13.52 29.41 -3.53
C HIS A 307 13.85 28.06 -4.18
N ARG A 308 12.89 27.29 -4.75
CA ARG A 308 13.16 25.93 -5.25
C ARG A 308 12.52 25.55 -6.60
N LEU A 309 12.03 26.50 -7.39
CA LEU A 309 11.50 26.22 -8.73
C LEU A 309 12.41 26.84 -9.80
N VAL A 310 12.99 26.01 -10.68
CA VAL A 310 13.68 26.46 -11.90
C VAL A 310 12.81 26.01 -13.08
N ASN A 311 12.37 26.95 -13.91
CA ASN A 311 11.50 26.68 -15.08
C ASN A 311 10.21 25.89 -14.75
N GLY A 312 9.60 26.12 -13.58
CA GLY A 312 8.36 25.43 -13.19
C GLY A 312 8.56 24.00 -12.67
N VAL A 313 9.79 23.51 -12.58
CA VAL A 313 10.14 22.20 -12.03
C VAL A 313 10.79 22.38 -10.64
N PRO A 314 10.38 21.63 -9.61
CA PRO A 314 11.08 21.60 -8.32
C PRO A 314 12.54 21.17 -8.50
N GLN A 315 13.48 21.92 -7.92
CA GLN A 315 14.92 21.66 -8.00
C GLN A 315 15.32 20.25 -7.50
N GLN A 316 14.49 19.63 -6.64
CA GLN A 316 14.62 18.24 -6.19
C GLN A 316 14.42 17.19 -7.29
N GLU A 317 13.79 17.52 -8.41
CA GLU A 317 13.66 16.63 -9.57
C GLU A 317 14.83 16.76 -10.56
N LEU A 318 15.65 17.82 -10.42
CA LEU A 318 16.86 18.04 -11.22
C LEU A 318 18.11 17.44 -10.58
N GLU A 319 18.09 17.23 -9.26
CA GLU A 319 19.18 16.61 -8.51
C GLU A 319 18.92 15.11 -8.31
N GLU A 320 18.97 14.35 -9.41
CA GLU A 320 19.27 12.91 -9.35
C GLU A 320 20.71 12.75 -8.83
N GLY A 321 20.87 12.73 -7.51
CA GLY A 321 22.18 12.62 -6.89
C GLY A 321 22.12 12.65 -5.37
N HIS A 322 21.69 11.54 -4.76
CA HIS A 322 21.85 11.21 -3.33
C HIS A 322 21.18 12.18 -2.35
N ILE A 323 20.01 11.77 -1.83
CA ILE A 323 19.60 12.19 -0.49
C ILE A 323 19.09 10.96 0.25
N ASP A 324 19.94 10.43 1.14
CA ASP A 324 19.55 9.57 2.25
C ASP A 324 18.60 10.35 3.16
N ILE A 325 17.33 9.96 3.18
CA ILE A 325 16.40 10.35 4.23
C ILE A 325 15.96 9.04 4.88
N GLU A 326 16.25 8.88 6.18
CA GLU A 326 15.82 7.73 6.99
C GLU A 326 14.31 7.48 6.81
N TRP A 327 13.99 6.44 6.05
CA TRP A 327 12.63 6.07 5.66
C TRP A 327 11.83 5.39 6.78
N ASP A 328 12.47 5.02 7.90
CA ASP A 328 11.87 4.21 8.97
C ASP A 328 10.74 4.93 9.74
N CYS A 329 10.69 6.27 9.71
CA CYS A 329 9.71 7.04 10.49
C CYS A 329 8.35 7.28 9.77
N LEU A 330 8.26 7.06 8.45
CA LEU A 330 7.04 7.36 7.68
C LEU A 330 6.08 6.17 7.51
N PHE A 331 6.58 4.94 7.65
CA PHE A 331 5.74 3.74 7.49
C PHE A 331 4.83 3.45 8.69
N HIS A 332 5.03 4.11 9.84
CA HIS A 332 4.26 3.85 11.06
C HIS A 332 2.96 4.69 11.18
N ASN A 333 2.69 5.63 10.28
CA ASN A 333 1.59 6.60 10.45
C ASN A 333 0.53 6.61 9.33
N PHE A 334 0.46 5.58 8.48
CA PHE A 334 -0.60 5.47 7.49
C PHE A 334 -1.45 4.20 7.73
N GLY A 335 -2.39 4.34 8.67
CA GLY A 335 -3.55 3.48 8.85
C GLY A 335 -4.85 4.25 8.57
#